data_AF-A0A6P5SXQ9-F1
#
_entry.id   AF-A0A6P5SXQ9-F1
#
_cell.length_a   1.000
_cell.length_b   1.000
_cell.length_c   1.000
_cell.angle_alpha   90.00
_cell.angle_beta   90.00
_cell.angle_gamma   90.00
#
_symmetry.space_group_name_H-M   'P 1'
#
loop_
_entity.id
_entity.type
_entity.pdbx_description
1 polymer ?
#
loop_
_entity_poly.entity_id
_entity_poly.type
_entity_poly.pdbx_seq_one_letter_code
_entity_poly.pdbx_strand_id
1 'polypeptide(L)'
;MEIKTTMTIANVLISVLVVCSLSYAAELPRFLHAPKADGSLSFLVLGDWGRRGAFNQSQVALQMGIIGEKLDIDFVISTGDNFYDNGLTGIDDPNFEDSFTKIYTAPSLQKQWYNVLGNHDYRGDVEAQLSPVLRELDPKWLCLRSFIVDTEIAELFFVDTTPFVDKYFTHPEEAVYDWSGIFPRNDYLSNLLKDLDSALKESTAKWKIVIGHHTIRSAGYHGETKELVTQLLPILLENNVDLYMNGHDHCLEHISSPDSPLQFVTSGGGSKAWKGEVSRYNPSEMKLYYDGQGFMSVQITESQVDIAFYDIFGNVLHKWATSNQLYPTIHVMQRRRRRRRRRASTRHAPALVIFKINSCQIIN
;
A
#
# COMPACT_ATOMS: atom_id res chain seq x y z
N MET A 1 4.75 -80.67 -30.68
CA MET A 1 5.10 -79.26 -30.90
C MET A 1 3.83 -78.46 -30.69
N GLU A 2 3.74 -77.75 -29.57
CA GLU A 2 2.52 -77.12 -29.04
C GLU A 2 1.97 -76.03 -29.97
N ILE A 3 0.65 -75.98 -30.14
CA ILE A 3 -0.08 -74.81 -30.64
C ILE A 3 -0.88 -74.29 -29.45
N LYS A 4 -0.44 -73.18 -28.85
CA LYS A 4 -1.21 -72.44 -27.85
C LYS A 4 -1.77 -71.17 -28.47
N THR A 5 -3.09 -71.11 -28.45
CA THR A 5 -3.94 -70.00 -28.86
C THR A 5 -3.71 -68.79 -27.95
N THR A 6 -3.33 -67.64 -28.51
CA THR A 6 -3.13 -66.40 -27.74
C THR A 6 -4.39 -65.55 -27.81
N MET A 7 -5.01 -65.30 -26.64
CA MET A 7 -6.09 -64.33 -26.45
C MET A 7 -5.54 -62.90 -26.56
N THR A 8 -6.16 -62.08 -27.41
CA THR A 8 -5.90 -60.64 -27.48
C THR A 8 -6.82 -59.91 -26.49
N ILE A 9 -6.25 -59.35 -25.43
CA ILE A 9 -6.96 -58.43 -24.51
C ILE A 9 -6.62 -57.00 -24.96
N ALA A 10 -7.64 -56.26 -25.41
CA ALA A 10 -7.53 -54.84 -25.73
C ALA A 10 -7.59 -54.01 -24.43
N ASN A 11 -6.49 -53.34 -24.10
CA ASN A 11 -6.46 -52.33 -23.03
C ASN A 11 -6.66 -50.95 -23.66
N VAL A 12 -7.82 -50.35 -23.43
CA VAL A 12 -8.11 -48.94 -23.74
C VAL A 12 -7.55 -48.08 -22.61
N LEU A 13 -6.44 -47.38 -22.87
CA LEU A 13 -5.91 -46.34 -21.99
C LEU A 13 -6.67 -45.03 -22.24
N ILE A 14 -7.59 -44.69 -21.34
CA ILE A 14 -8.18 -43.36 -21.27
C ILE A 14 -7.16 -42.44 -20.62
N SER A 15 -6.51 -41.61 -21.43
CA SER A 15 -5.64 -40.54 -20.95
C SER A 15 -6.50 -39.36 -20.52
N VAL A 16 -6.67 -39.14 -19.22
CA VAL A 16 -7.28 -37.92 -18.69
C VAL A 16 -6.25 -36.80 -18.78
N LEU A 17 -6.34 -36.00 -19.84
CA LEU A 17 -5.64 -34.72 -19.94
C LEU A 17 -6.29 -33.74 -18.94
N VAL A 18 -5.71 -33.61 -17.76
CA VAL A 18 -5.98 -32.48 -16.87
C VAL A 18 -5.35 -31.25 -17.50
N VAL A 19 -6.16 -30.49 -18.24
CA VAL A 19 -5.80 -29.13 -18.64
C VAL A 19 -5.90 -28.27 -17.38
N CYS A 20 -4.81 -28.17 -16.64
CA CYS A 20 -4.65 -27.11 -15.65
C CYS A 20 -4.63 -25.79 -16.42
N SER A 21 -5.76 -25.10 -16.47
CA SER A 21 -5.82 -23.69 -16.81
C SER A 21 -5.09 -22.93 -15.70
N LEU A 22 -3.78 -22.72 -15.88
CA LEU A 22 -3.04 -21.74 -15.11
C LEU A 22 -3.63 -20.38 -15.46
N SER A 23 -4.56 -19.90 -14.64
CA SER A 23 -4.99 -18.51 -14.66
C SER A 23 -3.78 -17.69 -14.23
N TYR A 24 -3.06 -17.13 -15.20
CA TYR A 24 -2.01 -16.15 -14.95
C TYR A 24 -2.70 -14.83 -14.59
N ALA A 25 -3.30 -14.75 -13.40
CA ALA A 25 -3.51 -13.47 -12.75
C ALA A 25 -2.12 -13.05 -12.28
N ALA A 26 -1.58 -11.96 -12.82
CA ALA A 26 -0.28 -11.48 -12.41
C ALA A 26 -0.39 -10.98 -10.96
N GLU A 27 0.03 -11.81 -10.00
CA GLU A 27 0.09 -11.44 -8.59
C GLU A 27 1.14 -10.35 -8.35
N LEU A 28 0.94 -9.51 -7.33
CA LEU A 28 1.91 -8.49 -6.93
C LEU A 28 3.27 -9.14 -6.62
N PRO A 29 4.40 -8.63 -7.16
CA PRO A 29 5.72 -9.13 -6.83
C PRO A 29 5.97 -9.12 -5.32
N ARG A 30 6.52 -10.22 -4.78
CA ARG A 30 6.79 -10.39 -3.35
C ARG A 30 8.29 -10.43 -3.08
N PHE A 31 8.74 -9.66 -2.11
CA PHE A 31 10.10 -9.64 -1.60
C PHE A 31 10.09 -10.06 -0.13
N LEU A 32 11.03 -10.92 0.26
CA LEU A 32 11.19 -11.34 1.65
C LEU A 32 12.19 -10.43 2.36
N HIS A 33 11.87 -10.00 3.58
CA HIS A 33 12.79 -9.29 4.46
C HIS A 33 12.59 -9.78 5.90
N ALA A 34 13.31 -10.82 6.30
CA ALA A 34 13.18 -11.42 7.62
C ALA A 34 13.42 -10.38 8.74
N PRO A 35 12.73 -10.50 9.88
CA PRO A 35 12.96 -9.62 11.02
C PRO A 35 14.34 -9.89 11.64
N LYS A 36 14.74 -9.04 12.58
CA LYS A 36 15.96 -9.23 13.37
C LYS A 36 15.88 -10.50 14.21
N ALA A 37 17.03 -10.93 14.71
CA ALA A 37 17.13 -12.13 15.56
C ALA A 37 16.29 -12.06 16.86
N ASP A 38 15.96 -10.85 17.32
CA ASP A 38 15.07 -10.63 18.48
C ASP A 38 13.57 -10.59 18.11
N GLY A 39 13.23 -10.83 16.84
CA GLY A 39 11.86 -10.80 16.33
C GLY A 39 11.30 -9.40 16.11
N SER A 40 12.14 -8.36 16.16
CA SER A 40 11.75 -6.99 15.86
C SER A 40 12.10 -6.57 14.43
N LEU A 41 11.41 -5.54 13.96
CA LEU A 41 11.68 -4.85 12.69
C LEU A 41 11.76 -3.35 12.96
N SER A 42 12.67 -2.63 12.33
CA SER A 42 12.83 -1.19 12.47
C SER A 42 13.16 -0.56 11.12
N PHE A 43 12.38 0.44 10.71
CA PHE A 43 12.61 1.12 9.43
C PHE A 43 12.30 2.62 9.51
N LEU A 44 12.82 3.37 8.53
CA LEU A 44 12.48 4.78 8.34
C LEU A 44 11.50 4.92 7.17
N VAL A 45 10.65 5.95 7.21
CA VAL A 45 9.77 6.33 6.11
C VAL A 45 9.99 7.81 5.78
N LEU A 46 10.10 8.10 4.49
CA LEU A 46 10.37 9.41 3.92
C LEU A 46 9.60 9.57 2.61
N GLY A 47 9.15 10.77 2.27
CA GLY A 47 8.50 11.09 1.00
C GLY A 47 8.95 12.46 0.49
N ASP A 48 8.73 12.72 -0.79
CA ASP A 48 8.82 14.06 -1.38
C ASP A 48 10.22 14.71 -1.21
N TRP A 49 11.27 13.94 -1.49
CA TRP A 49 12.63 14.25 -1.01
C TRP A 49 13.64 14.69 -2.07
N GLY A 50 13.59 14.22 -3.32
CA GLY A 50 14.75 14.34 -4.23
C GLY A 50 14.96 15.71 -4.84
N ARG A 51 15.82 16.51 -4.22
CA ARG A 51 16.11 17.91 -4.61
C ARG A 51 17.60 18.24 -4.55
N ARG A 52 18.48 17.29 -4.85
CA ARG A 52 19.95 17.48 -4.91
C ARG A 52 20.55 18.09 -3.64
N GLY A 53 20.04 17.69 -2.47
CA GLY A 53 20.41 18.21 -1.16
C GLY A 53 19.74 19.53 -0.76
N ALA A 54 19.01 20.18 -1.67
CA ALA A 54 18.31 21.44 -1.40
C ALA A 54 17.06 21.24 -0.53
N PHE A 55 16.50 22.36 -0.06
CA PHE A 55 15.28 22.38 0.78
C PHE A 55 15.39 21.44 1.99
N ASN A 56 16.50 21.53 2.71
CA ASN A 56 16.82 20.71 3.87
C ASN A 56 16.88 19.19 3.65
N GLN A 57 16.89 18.71 2.40
CA GLN A 57 17.04 17.28 2.12
C GLN A 57 18.31 16.69 2.79
N SER A 58 19.45 17.37 2.69
CA SER A 58 20.69 16.91 3.33
C SER A 58 20.62 16.91 4.87
N GLN A 59 19.87 17.83 5.46
CA GLN A 59 19.65 17.91 6.91
C GLN A 59 18.75 16.78 7.38
N VAL A 60 17.68 16.48 6.63
CA VAL A 60 16.84 15.30 6.86
C VAL A 60 17.67 14.03 6.75
N ALA A 61 18.48 13.89 5.69
CA ALA A 61 19.37 12.74 5.50
C ALA A 61 20.36 12.55 6.66
N LEU A 62 20.92 13.64 7.19
CA LEU A 62 21.78 13.60 8.37
C LEU A 62 21.05 13.02 9.58
N GLN A 63 19.84 13.52 9.87
CA GLN A 63 19.05 13.03 11.01
C GLN A 63 18.57 11.59 10.81
N MET A 64 18.20 11.21 9.59
CA MET A 64 17.91 9.81 9.24
C MET A 64 19.12 8.92 9.51
N GLY A 65 20.34 9.37 9.22
CA GLY A 65 21.57 8.64 9.54
C GLY A 65 21.74 8.40 11.04
N ILE A 66 21.59 9.45 11.85
CA ILE A 66 21.72 9.38 13.32
C ILE A 66 20.64 8.49 13.93
N ILE A 67 19.38 8.67 13.54
CA ILE A 67 18.26 7.88 14.05
C ILE A 67 18.34 6.44 13.53
N GLY A 68 18.72 6.24 12.27
CA GLY A 68 18.91 4.93 11.66
C GLY A 68 19.98 4.11 12.38
N GLU A 69 21.07 4.73 12.80
CA GLU A 69 22.11 4.08 13.61
C GLU A 69 21.58 3.73 15.00
N LYS A 70 20.91 4.68 15.66
CA LYS A 70 20.35 4.48 17.00
C LYS A 70 19.32 3.36 17.07
N LEU A 71 18.51 3.20 16.04
CA LEU A 71 17.44 2.18 15.97
C LEU A 71 17.89 0.90 15.27
N ASP A 72 19.12 0.87 14.76
CA ASP A 72 19.66 -0.23 13.94
C ASP A 72 18.68 -0.64 12.84
N ILE A 73 18.35 0.28 11.92
CA ILE A 73 17.29 0.02 10.95
C ILE A 73 17.61 -1.10 9.96
N ASP A 74 16.56 -1.78 9.52
CA ASP A 74 16.59 -2.88 8.56
C ASP A 74 16.52 -2.35 7.11
N PHE A 75 15.70 -1.34 6.87
CA PHE A 75 15.49 -0.72 5.57
C PHE A 75 14.89 0.69 5.67
N VAL A 76 14.74 1.34 4.52
CA VAL A 76 14.04 2.62 4.34
C VAL A 76 12.88 2.45 3.36
N ILE A 77 11.77 3.13 3.63
CA ILE A 77 10.61 3.22 2.74
C ILE A 77 10.55 4.63 2.15
N SER A 78 10.44 4.73 0.83
CA SER A 78 10.04 5.96 0.15
C SER A 78 8.55 5.91 -0.21
N THR A 79 7.79 6.94 0.17
CA THR A 79 6.38 7.14 -0.24
C THR A 79 6.27 7.85 -1.59
N GLY A 80 7.36 7.99 -2.36
CA GLY A 80 7.34 8.51 -3.72
C GLY A 80 7.63 10.01 -3.80
N ASP A 81 7.51 10.54 -5.03
CA ASP A 81 8.10 11.81 -5.44
C ASP A 81 9.61 11.82 -5.17
N ASN A 82 10.25 10.81 -5.74
CA ASN A 82 11.65 10.50 -5.53
C ASN A 82 12.55 11.55 -6.18
N PHE A 83 12.15 12.14 -7.31
CA PHE A 83 12.96 13.11 -8.04
C PHE A 83 12.15 14.31 -8.55
N TYR A 84 12.52 15.51 -8.09
CA TYR A 84 11.85 16.76 -8.46
C TYR A 84 12.61 17.58 -9.52
N ASP A 85 11.91 18.41 -10.31
CA ASP A 85 10.44 18.57 -10.33
C ASP A 85 9.75 17.65 -11.36
N ASN A 86 10.48 16.95 -12.22
CA ASN A 86 9.88 16.12 -13.28
C ASN A 86 10.60 14.77 -13.44
N GLY A 87 10.73 14.00 -12.35
CA GLY A 87 11.31 12.67 -12.38
C GLY A 87 12.77 12.65 -12.84
N LEU A 88 13.21 11.49 -13.33
CA LEU A 88 14.46 11.34 -14.07
C LEU A 88 14.19 11.46 -15.57
N THR A 89 15.19 11.86 -16.35
CA THR A 89 15.11 11.90 -17.82
C THR A 89 15.53 10.61 -18.50
N GLY A 90 16.08 9.65 -17.74
CA GLY A 90 16.55 8.35 -18.20
C GLY A 90 17.42 7.66 -17.15
N ILE A 91 17.93 6.47 -17.47
CA ILE A 91 18.79 5.67 -16.58
C ILE A 91 20.16 6.31 -16.27
N ASP A 92 20.62 7.23 -17.14
CA ASP A 92 21.91 7.93 -16.99
C ASP A 92 21.74 9.35 -16.41
N ASP A 93 20.54 9.70 -15.91
CA ASP A 93 20.29 11.03 -15.36
C ASP A 93 21.10 11.24 -14.06
N PRO A 94 21.98 12.26 -13.99
CA PRO A 94 22.81 12.51 -12.81
C PRO A 94 21.99 12.83 -11.56
N ASN A 95 20.72 13.22 -11.71
CA ASN A 95 19.82 13.49 -10.60
C ASN A 95 19.58 12.25 -9.73
N PHE A 96 19.73 11.03 -10.27
CA PHE A 96 19.73 9.81 -9.46
C PHE A 96 20.82 9.88 -8.40
N GLU A 97 22.07 10.07 -8.79
CA GLU A 97 23.16 10.17 -7.81
C GLU A 97 23.06 11.43 -6.95
N ASP A 98 22.77 12.57 -7.57
CA ASP A 98 22.82 13.88 -6.91
C ASP A 98 21.71 14.04 -5.87
N SER A 99 20.55 13.41 -6.07
CA SER A 99 19.43 13.44 -5.11
C SER A 99 19.34 12.21 -4.22
N PHE A 100 19.95 11.07 -4.58
CA PHE A 100 19.86 9.84 -3.79
C PHE A 100 21.25 9.40 -3.28
N THR A 101 22.09 8.83 -4.15
CA THR A 101 23.35 8.17 -3.77
C THR A 101 24.30 9.07 -2.97
N LYS A 102 24.46 10.33 -3.39
CA LYS A 102 25.37 11.30 -2.77
C LYS A 102 24.77 11.99 -1.55
N ILE A 103 23.47 11.84 -1.31
CA ILE A 103 22.76 12.47 -0.18
C ILE A 103 22.66 11.52 1.00
N TYR A 104 22.20 10.29 0.78
CA TYR A 104 21.96 9.31 1.85
C TYR A 104 23.17 8.41 2.08
N THR A 105 24.29 9.02 2.47
CA THR A 105 25.62 8.36 2.55
C THR A 105 25.94 7.76 3.92
N ALA A 106 25.12 8.02 4.94
CA ALA A 106 25.35 7.49 6.28
C ALA A 106 25.41 5.94 6.27
N PRO A 107 26.31 5.30 7.04
CA PRO A 107 26.43 3.83 7.08
C PRO A 107 25.12 3.12 7.44
N SER A 108 24.35 3.69 8.38
CA SER A 108 23.04 3.19 8.80
C SER A 108 21.97 3.25 7.71
N LEU A 109 22.16 4.09 6.69
CA LEU A 109 21.29 4.19 5.52
C LEU A 109 21.76 3.32 4.36
N GLN A 110 22.90 2.62 4.49
CA GLN A 110 23.37 1.65 3.49
C GLN A 110 22.60 0.32 3.57
N LYS A 111 21.28 0.42 3.50
CA LYS A 111 20.29 -0.65 3.60
C LYS A 111 19.41 -0.66 2.34
N GLN A 112 18.52 -1.64 2.21
CA GLN A 112 17.55 -1.63 1.12
C GLN A 112 16.61 -0.41 1.26
N TRP A 113 16.34 0.27 0.17
CA TRP A 113 15.28 1.28 0.03
C TRP A 113 14.17 0.69 -0.82
N TYR A 114 12.96 0.63 -0.27
CA TYR A 114 11.74 0.21 -0.96
C TYR A 114 10.96 1.46 -1.35
N ASN A 115 10.85 1.71 -2.65
CA ASN A 115 10.33 2.97 -3.19
C ASN A 115 9.09 2.71 -4.04
N VAL A 116 8.05 3.52 -3.84
CA VAL A 116 6.98 3.72 -4.83
C VAL A 116 7.23 5.00 -5.61
N LEU A 117 6.46 5.17 -6.69
CA LEU A 117 6.46 6.39 -7.50
C LEU A 117 5.42 7.38 -6.97
N GLY A 118 5.73 8.67 -7.06
CA GLY A 118 4.78 9.76 -6.89
C GLY A 118 4.42 10.44 -8.21
N ASN A 119 3.61 11.50 -8.15
CA ASN A 119 3.16 12.17 -9.38
C ASN A 119 4.28 12.94 -10.09
N HIS A 120 5.29 13.44 -9.39
CA HIS A 120 6.44 14.09 -10.02
C HIS A 120 7.35 13.08 -10.73
N ASP A 121 7.45 11.85 -10.21
CA ASP A 121 8.20 10.77 -10.87
C ASP A 121 7.60 10.42 -12.24
N TYR A 122 6.26 10.43 -12.32
CA TYR A 122 5.54 10.25 -13.58
C TYR A 122 5.70 11.40 -14.57
N ARG A 123 6.26 12.55 -14.16
CA ARG A 123 6.53 13.65 -15.10
C ARG A 123 7.86 13.51 -15.85
N GLY A 124 8.66 12.49 -15.48
CA GLY A 124 9.86 12.08 -16.17
C GLY A 124 9.70 10.70 -16.82
N ASP A 125 10.83 10.02 -17.01
CA ASP A 125 10.93 8.63 -17.43
C ASP A 125 10.67 7.71 -16.22
N VAL A 126 9.49 7.09 -16.21
CA VAL A 126 9.12 6.18 -15.12
C VAL A 126 9.91 4.88 -15.22
N GLU A 127 10.10 4.36 -16.43
CA GLU A 127 10.79 3.09 -16.66
C GLU A 127 12.26 3.16 -16.24
N ALA A 128 12.89 4.34 -16.30
CA ALA A 128 14.21 4.57 -15.72
C ALA A 128 14.23 4.25 -14.22
N GLN A 129 13.26 4.74 -13.44
CA GLN A 129 13.20 4.49 -11.99
C GLN A 129 12.93 3.02 -11.65
N LEU A 130 12.16 2.32 -12.50
CA LEU A 130 11.83 0.90 -12.37
C LEU A 130 12.96 -0.03 -12.86
N SER A 131 13.90 0.50 -13.62
CA SER A 131 14.93 -0.27 -14.29
C SER A 131 15.88 -0.96 -13.30
N PRO A 132 16.26 -2.22 -13.55
CA PRO A 132 17.32 -2.88 -12.77
C PRO A 132 18.66 -2.15 -12.87
N VAL A 133 18.89 -1.33 -13.91
CA VAL A 133 20.13 -0.56 -14.09
C VAL A 133 20.38 0.40 -12.91
N LEU A 134 19.35 1.08 -12.40
CA LEU A 134 19.53 1.95 -11.23
C LEU A 134 19.90 1.16 -9.96
N ARG A 135 19.43 -0.09 -9.84
CA ARG A 135 19.85 -1.01 -8.76
C ARG A 135 21.29 -1.48 -8.94
N GLU A 136 21.76 -1.64 -10.16
CA GLU A 136 23.16 -1.95 -10.44
C GLU A 136 24.08 -0.77 -10.09
N LEU A 137 23.63 0.46 -10.35
CA LEU A 137 24.33 1.69 -9.97
C LEU A 137 24.36 1.89 -8.45
N ASP A 138 23.24 1.65 -7.77
CA ASP A 138 23.17 1.67 -6.31
C ASP A 138 22.28 0.52 -5.80
N PRO A 139 22.86 -0.53 -5.18
CA PRO A 139 22.12 -1.74 -4.78
C PRO A 139 21.05 -1.48 -3.72
N LYS A 140 21.09 -0.31 -3.07
CA LYS A 140 20.03 0.14 -2.16
C LYS A 140 18.71 0.41 -2.88
N TRP A 141 18.73 0.68 -4.18
CA TRP A 141 17.55 1.11 -4.92
C TRP A 141 16.65 -0.06 -5.35
N LEU A 142 15.44 -0.12 -4.80
CA LEU A 142 14.35 -0.98 -5.27
C LEU A 142 13.10 -0.13 -5.44
N CYS A 143 12.71 0.14 -6.69
CA CYS A 143 11.49 0.85 -7.02
C CYS A 143 10.63 0.01 -7.96
N LEU A 144 9.36 -0.16 -7.59
CA LEU A 144 8.33 -0.78 -8.42
C LEU A 144 7.05 0.04 -8.29
N ARG A 145 6.12 -0.11 -9.25
CA ARG A 145 4.79 0.50 -9.16
C ARG A 145 4.03 -0.04 -7.94
N SER A 146 3.82 -1.35 -7.90
CA SER A 146 3.13 -2.03 -6.81
C SER A 146 3.78 -3.37 -6.50
N PHE A 147 3.99 -3.66 -5.22
CA PHE A 147 4.68 -4.87 -4.76
C PHE A 147 4.44 -5.09 -3.27
N ILE A 148 4.87 -6.24 -2.76
CA ILE A 148 4.73 -6.61 -1.36
C ILE A 148 6.11 -6.90 -0.78
N VAL A 149 6.36 -6.40 0.43
CA VAL A 149 7.48 -6.85 1.27
C VAL A 149 6.89 -7.65 2.43
N ASP A 150 7.20 -8.94 2.47
CA ASP A 150 6.82 -9.84 3.55
C ASP A 150 7.98 -9.94 4.54
N THR A 151 7.69 -9.56 5.78
CA THR A 151 8.66 -9.53 6.89
C THR A 151 8.36 -10.58 7.96
N GLU A 152 7.52 -11.56 7.64
CA GLU A 152 6.98 -12.59 8.55
C GLU A 152 6.04 -12.04 9.64
N ILE A 153 6.39 -10.92 10.28
CA ILE A 153 5.58 -10.27 11.32
C ILE A 153 4.65 -9.19 10.75
N ALA A 154 5.06 -8.52 9.67
CA ALA A 154 4.29 -7.52 8.95
C ALA A 154 4.35 -7.77 7.44
N GLU A 155 3.26 -7.49 6.73
CA GLU A 155 3.28 -7.38 5.27
C GLU A 155 3.06 -5.92 4.87
N LEU A 156 3.97 -5.43 4.04
CA LEU A 156 4.00 -4.06 3.53
C LEU A 156 3.54 -4.08 2.07
N PHE A 157 2.41 -3.45 1.78
CA PHE A 157 1.77 -3.44 0.47
C PHE A 157 2.00 -2.08 -0.18
N PHE A 158 2.90 -2.02 -1.15
CA PHE A 158 3.22 -0.83 -1.91
C PHE A 158 2.25 -0.71 -3.09
N VAL A 159 1.63 0.45 -3.24
CA VAL A 159 0.55 0.71 -4.20
C VAL A 159 0.85 1.96 -5.01
N ASP A 160 0.87 1.78 -6.33
CA ASP A 160 0.95 2.87 -7.30
C ASP A 160 -0.35 3.69 -7.32
N THR A 161 -0.32 4.84 -6.68
CA THR A 161 -1.51 5.69 -6.49
C THR A 161 -1.67 6.75 -7.58
N THR A 162 -0.62 7.06 -8.35
CA THR A 162 -0.67 8.12 -9.37
C THR A 162 -1.74 7.88 -10.45
N PRO A 163 -1.91 6.66 -10.98
CA PRO A 163 -2.95 6.37 -11.96
C PRO A 163 -4.39 6.52 -11.42
N PHE A 164 -4.61 6.61 -10.11
CA PHE A 164 -5.96 6.81 -9.55
C PHE A 164 -6.47 8.22 -9.76
N VAL A 165 -5.59 9.21 -9.89
CA VAL A 165 -5.95 10.63 -9.85
C VAL A 165 -6.45 11.10 -11.22
N ASP A 166 -7.75 11.38 -11.34
CA ASP A 166 -8.40 11.71 -12.62
C ASP A 166 -7.90 13.03 -13.23
N LYS A 167 -7.54 13.99 -12.37
CA LYS A 167 -7.03 15.30 -12.83
C LYS A 167 -5.75 15.15 -13.66
N TYR A 168 -4.89 14.17 -13.41
CA TYR A 168 -3.65 14.00 -14.20
C TYR A 168 -3.90 13.51 -15.63
N PHE A 169 -5.07 12.94 -15.92
CA PHE A 169 -5.45 12.52 -17.28
C PHE A 169 -6.31 13.57 -17.99
N THR A 170 -7.15 14.28 -17.24
CA THR A 170 -8.17 15.17 -17.80
C THR A 170 -7.74 16.64 -17.82
N HIS A 171 -6.93 17.05 -16.84
CA HIS A 171 -6.50 18.43 -16.63
C HIS A 171 -5.05 18.46 -16.10
N PRO A 172 -4.06 17.94 -16.85
CA PRO A 172 -2.67 17.87 -16.37
C PRO A 172 -1.96 19.22 -16.28
N GLU A 173 -2.65 20.33 -16.60
CA GLU A 173 -2.07 21.66 -16.75
C GLU A 173 -0.92 21.64 -17.78
N GLU A 174 0.27 22.09 -17.40
CA GLU A 174 1.48 22.09 -18.25
C GLU A 174 2.32 20.81 -18.10
N ALA A 175 1.97 19.92 -17.17
CA ALA A 175 2.74 18.71 -16.91
C ALA A 175 2.47 17.64 -17.99
N VAL A 176 3.54 16.96 -18.40
CA VAL A 176 3.45 15.77 -19.26
C VAL A 176 3.71 14.55 -18.38
N TYR A 177 2.81 13.57 -18.42
CA TYR A 177 2.92 12.35 -17.63
C TYR A 177 3.29 11.16 -18.54
N ASP A 178 4.27 10.38 -18.11
CA ASP A 178 4.63 9.09 -18.69
C ASP A 178 3.68 8.00 -18.18
N TRP A 179 2.69 7.69 -19.02
CA TRP A 179 1.71 6.63 -18.77
C TRP A 179 2.11 5.28 -19.39
N SER A 180 3.39 5.08 -19.70
CA SER A 180 3.91 3.79 -20.15
C SER A 180 3.53 2.70 -19.15
N GLY A 181 3.03 1.57 -19.64
CA GLY A 181 2.57 0.45 -18.80
C GLY A 181 1.23 0.66 -18.06
N ILE A 182 0.59 1.84 -18.16
CA ILE A 182 -0.68 2.12 -17.47
C ILE A 182 -1.91 1.89 -18.37
N PHE A 183 -1.79 2.02 -19.68
CA PHE A 183 -2.93 1.87 -20.58
C PHE A 183 -3.24 0.40 -20.93
N PRO A 184 -4.54 0.00 -20.92
CA PRO A 184 -5.73 0.79 -20.58
C PRO A 184 -5.87 1.05 -19.07
N ARG A 185 -6.05 2.33 -18.69
CA ARG A 185 -6.06 2.77 -17.28
C ARG A 185 -7.07 2.02 -16.40
N ASN A 186 -8.28 1.80 -16.90
CA ASN A 186 -9.32 1.12 -16.14
C ASN A 186 -8.95 -0.35 -15.85
N ASP A 187 -8.33 -1.03 -16.82
CA ASP A 187 -7.88 -2.41 -16.65
C ASP A 187 -6.73 -2.47 -15.66
N TYR A 188 -5.79 -1.52 -15.73
CA TYR A 188 -4.69 -1.38 -14.78
C TYR A 188 -5.21 -1.21 -13.34
N LEU A 189 -6.10 -0.23 -13.11
CA LEU A 189 -6.67 0.03 -11.78
C LEU A 189 -7.50 -1.15 -11.28
N SER A 190 -8.32 -1.76 -12.14
CA SER A 190 -9.14 -2.90 -11.76
C SER A 190 -8.28 -4.11 -11.37
N ASN A 191 -7.19 -4.37 -12.08
CA ASN A 191 -6.28 -5.46 -11.75
C ASN A 191 -5.53 -5.15 -10.45
N LEU A 192 -4.94 -3.96 -10.31
CA LEU A 192 -4.24 -3.55 -9.09
C LEU A 192 -5.13 -3.67 -7.84
N LEU A 193 -6.37 -3.18 -7.89
CA LEU A 193 -7.32 -3.28 -6.77
C LEU A 193 -7.68 -4.73 -6.46
N LYS A 194 -7.87 -5.56 -7.48
CA LYS A 194 -8.17 -6.99 -7.32
C LYS A 194 -7.00 -7.74 -6.70
N ASP A 195 -5.78 -7.50 -7.18
CA ASP A 195 -4.58 -8.20 -6.73
C ASP A 195 -4.22 -7.77 -5.31
N LEU A 196 -4.36 -6.48 -4.98
CA LEU A 196 -4.21 -5.97 -3.62
C LEU A 196 -5.25 -6.56 -2.66
N ASP A 197 -6.54 -6.55 -3.02
CA ASP A 197 -7.60 -7.13 -2.19
C ASP A 197 -7.38 -8.63 -1.97
N SER A 198 -6.94 -9.35 -3.01
CA SER A 198 -6.62 -10.78 -2.90
C SER A 198 -5.44 -11.01 -1.95
N ALA A 199 -4.34 -10.28 -2.13
CA ALA A 199 -3.16 -10.41 -1.28
C ALA A 199 -3.45 -10.04 0.19
N LEU A 200 -4.26 -8.99 0.43
CA LEU A 200 -4.69 -8.61 1.78
C LEU A 200 -5.60 -9.66 2.44
N LYS A 201 -6.44 -10.35 1.68
CA LYS A 201 -7.29 -11.44 2.18
C LYS A 201 -6.49 -12.69 2.55
N GLU A 202 -5.45 -12.97 1.78
CA GLU A 202 -4.56 -14.12 1.98
C GLU A 202 -3.55 -13.88 3.10
N SER A 203 -3.18 -12.62 3.32
CA SER A 203 -2.25 -12.18 4.36
C SER A 203 -2.63 -12.67 5.76
N THR A 204 -1.72 -13.42 6.36
CA THR A 204 -1.77 -13.87 7.76
C THR A 204 -0.88 -13.05 8.69
N ALA A 205 -0.22 -12.02 8.17
CA ALA A 205 0.66 -11.14 8.94
C ALA A 205 -0.07 -10.50 10.13
N LYS A 206 0.67 -10.20 11.20
CA LYS A 206 0.12 -9.52 12.39
C LYS A 206 -0.21 -8.06 12.10
N TRP A 207 0.58 -7.45 11.23
CA TRP A 207 0.43 -6.06 10.82
C TRP A 207 0.33 -6.00 9.30
N LYS A 208 -0.70 -5.30 8.81
CA LYS A 208 -0.87 -5.00 7.39
C LYS A 208 -0.71 -3.50 7.20
N ILE A 209 0.31 -3.13 6.45
CA ILE A 209 0.67 -1.73 6.22
C ILE A 209 0.61 -1.47 4.73
N VAL A 210 -0.17 -0.48 4.31
CA VAL A 210 -0.26 -0.08 2.90
C VAL A 210 0.49 1.22 2.71
N ILE A 211 1.34 1.28 1.68
CA ILE A 211 2.19 2.41 1.35
C ILE A 211 1.78 2.89 -0.05
N GLY A 212 1.57 4.19 -0.20
CA GLY A 212 1.36 4.81 -1.51
C GLY A 212 1.77 6.28 -1.46
N HIS A 213 1.75 6.96 -2.60
CA HIS A 213 2.13 8.37 -2.63
C HIS A 213 1.03 9.31 -2.14
N HIS A 214 -0.18 9.18 -2.67
CA HIS A 214 -1.25 10.14 -2.46
C HIS A 214 -2.00 9.95 -1.13
N THR A 215 -2.67 11.00 -0.68
CA THR A 215 -3.39 11.06 0.59
C THR A 215 -4.78 10.42 0.50
N ILE A 216 -5.15 9.58 1.48
CA ILE A 216 -6.54 9.16 1.72
C ILE A 216 -7.22 10.06 2.76
N ARG A 217 -6.48 10.45 3.78
CA ARG A 217 -6.82 11.46 4.79
C ARG A 217 -5.68 12.45 4.87
N SER A 218 -6.01 13.74 4.85
CA SER A 218 -5.01 14.79 5.00
C SER A 218 -5.67 16.11 5.37
N ALA A 219 -5.00 16.89 6.21
CA ALA A 219 -5.31 18.31 6.39
C ALA A 219 -4.37 19.23 5.62
N GLY A 220 -3.42 18.70 4.86
CA GLY A 220 -2.50 19.44 4.01
C GLY A 220 -3.15 20.14 2.82
N TYR A 221 -2.29 20.68 1.96
CA TYR A 221 -2.67 21.50 0.81
C TYR A 221 -3.52 20.74 -0.20
N HIS A 222 -3.12 19.52 -0.55
CA HIS A 222 -3.82 18.67 -1.52
C HIS A 222 -5.09 18.06 -0.92
N GLY A 223 -5.12 17.82 0.39
CA GLY A 223 -6.28 17.26 1.08
C GLY A 223 -6.54 15.82 0.68
N GLU A 224 -7.80 15.36 0.70
CA GLU A 224 -8.13 13.96 0.38
C GLU A 224 -8.20 13.69 -1.13
N THR A 225 -7.56 12.60 -1.57
CA THR A 225 -7.71 12.08 -2.95
C THR A 225 -9.00 11.29 -3.06
N LYS A 226 -10.05 11.89 -3.65
CA LYS A 226 -11.41 11.34 -3.72
C LYS A 226 -11.48 9.94 -4.33
N GLU A 227 -10.66 9.68 -5.35
CA GLU A 227 -10.58 8.42 -6.05
C GLU A 227 -10.07 7.32 -5.12
N LEU A 228 -9.05 7.60 -4.29
CA LEU A 228 -8.57 6.64 -3.29
C LEU A 228 -9.58 6.44 -2.15
N VAL A 229 -10.25 7.49 -1.70
CA VAL A 229 -11.33 7.39 -0.70
C VAL A 229 -12.47 6.49 -1.21
N THR A 230 -12.76 6.54 -2.51
CA THR A 230 -13.87 5.78 -3.11
C THR A 230 -13.47 4.35 -3.48
N GLN A 231 -12.25 4.15 -3.99
CA GLN A 231 -11.85 2.88 -4.61
C GLN A 231 -10.94 2.04 -3.70
N LEU A 232 -9.97 2.67 -3.02
CA LEU A 232 -8.94 1.97 -2.25
C LEU A 232 -9.34 1.81 -0.78
N LEU A 233 -9.79 2.89 -0.13
CA LEU A 233 -10.13 2.88 1.30
C LEU A 233 -11.13 1.77 1.68
N PRO A 234 -12.19 1.46 0.91
CA PRO A 234 -13.09 0.36 1.24
C PRO A 234 -12.38 -1.00 1.32
N ILE A 235 -11.39 -1.25 0.45
CA ILE A 235 -10.58 -2.48 0.47
C ILE A 235 -9.73 -2.52 1.74
N LEU A 236 -9.12 -1.40 2.12
CA LEU A 236 -8.28 -1.31 3.32
C LEU A 236 -9.10 -1.62 4.59
N LEU A 237 -10.30 -1.03 4.66
CA LEU A 237 -11.23 -1.23 5.78
C LEU A 237 -11.79 -2.66 5.83
N GLU A 238 -12.16 -3.25 4.69
CA GLU A 238 -12.68 -4.63 4.64
C GLU A 238 -11.64 -5.65 5.09
N ASN A 239 -10.37 -5.37 4.80
CA ASN A 239 -9.25 -6.26 5.11
C ASN A 239 -8.53 -5.95 6.43
N ASN A 240 -9.04 -4.99 7.22
CA ASN A 240 -8.49 -4.58 8.53
C ASN A 240 -7.01 -4.18 8.43
N VAL A 241 -6.67 -3.36 7.45
CA VAL A 241 -5.34 -2.73 7.36
C VAL A 241 -5.13 -1.85 8.60
N ASP A 242 -3.92 -1.89 9.15
CA ASP A 242 -3.58 -1.17 10.39
C ASP A 242 -3.08 0.24 10.11
N LEU A 243 -2.27 0.39 9.06
CA LEU A 243 -1.60 1.64 8.71
C LEU A 243 -1.69 1.91 7.20
N TYR A 244 -2.03 3.14 6.85
CA TYR A 244 -1.79 3.71 5.52
C TYR A 244 -0.72 4.79 5.63
N MET A 245 0.40 4.61 4.92
CA MET A 245 1.53 5.54 4.93
C MET A 245 1.66 6.23 3.58
N ASN A 246 1.75 7.57 3.58
CA ASN A 246 1.85 8.34 2.33
C ASN A 246 2.77 9.57 2.40
N GLY A 247 2.97 10.20 1.24
CA GLY A 247 3.65 11.49 1.08
C GLY A 247 2.68 12.50 0.47
N HIS A 248 3.07 13.13 -0.65
CA HIS A 248 2.31 14.04 -1.50
C HIS A 248 2.01 15.40 -0.85
N ASP A 249 1.39 15.40 0.33
CA ASP A 249 1.29 16.62 1.12
C ASP A 249 2.62 16.87 1.84
N HIS A 250 3.24 18.03 1.57
CA HIS A 250 4.58 18.36 2.06
C HIS A 250 4.56 18.77 3.53
N CYS A 251 4.28 17.80 4.40
CA CYS A 251 4.12 17.94 5.84
C CYS A 251 4.28 16.57 6.54
N LEU A 252 4.17 16.56 7.87
CA LEU A 252 4.04 15.35 8.67
C LEU A 252 2.67 15.32 9.36
N GLU A 253 1.92 14.22 9.18
CA GLU A 253 0.58 14.08 9.76
C GLU A 253 0.36 12.72 10.39
N HIS A 254 -0.52 12.71 11.39
CA HIS A 254 -1.12 11.49 11.90
C HIS A 254 -2.60 11.73 12.16
N ILE A 255 -3.46 11.03 11.42
CA ILE A 255 -4.91 11.09 11.51
C ILE A 255 -5.44 9.69 11.86
N SER A 256 -6.21 9.60 12.93
CA SER A 256 -6.92 8.37 13.30
C SER A 256 -8.24 8.27 12.54
N SER A 257 -8.55 7.08 12.01
CA SER A 257 -9.90 6.81 11.51
C SER A 257 -10.93 6.92 12.65
N PRO A 258 -12.08 7.57 12.42
CA PRO A 258 -13.13 7.68 13.45
C PRO A 258 -13.84 6.34 13.73
N ASP A 259 -13.93 5.47 12.72
CA ASP A 259 -14.80 4.29 12.75
C ASP A 259 -14.04 2.95 12.63
N SER A 260 -12.71 2.98 12.60
CA SER A 260 -11.86 1.79 12.43
C SER A 260 -10.50 1.96 13.13
N PRO A 261 -9.76 0.86 13.37
CA PRO A 261 -8.40 0.95 13.94
C PRO A 261 -7.35 1.49 12.95
N LEU A 262 -7.66 1.59 11.65
CA LEU A 262 -6.75 2.09 10.62
C LEU A 262 -6.27 3.51 10.98
N GLN A 263 -4.96 3.72 10.98
CA GLN A 263 -4.35 5.04 11.08
C GLN A 263 -3.80 5.49 9.72
N PHE A 264 -3.86 6.79 9.47
CA PHE A 264 -3.27 7.43 8.31
C PHE A 264 -2.08 8.26 8.79
N VAL A 265 -0.90 7.99 8.24
CA VAL A 265 0.33 8.69 8.60
C VAL A 265 1.00 9.25 7.35
N THR A 266 1.21 10.56 7.33
CA THR A 266 1.86 11.26 6.22
C THR A 266 3.29 11.58 6.60
N SER A 267 4.24 11.20 5.74
CA SER A 267 5.64 11.59 5.79
C SER A 267 6.05 12.19 4.44
N GLY A 268 5.53 13.37 4.10
CA GLY A 268 5.85 14.09 2.86
C GLY A 268 6.80 15.28 3.07
N GLY A 269 7.36 15.44 4.26
CA GLY A 269 8.27 16.54 4.59
C GLY A 269 9.74 16.26 4.26
N GLY A 270 10.07 15.32 3.36
CA GLY A 270 11.44 14.85 3.19
C GLY A 270 12.41 15.86 2.56
N SER A 271 11.86 16.90 1.92
CA SER A 271 12.64 18.08 1.55
C SER A 271 11.78 19.35 1.62
N LYS A 272 11.05 19.79 0.59
CA LYS A 272 10.16 20.96 0.74
C LYS A 272 9.03 20.67 1.75
N ALA A 273 8.52 21.72 2.39
CA ALA A 273 7.33 21.70 3.25
C ALA A 273 6.44 22.91 2.98
N TRP A 274 5.12 22.77 3.16
CA TRP A 274 4.13 23.83 2.89
C TRP A 274 3.61 24.46 4.18
N LYS A 275 4.33 25.46 4.65
CA LYS A 275 4.00 26.18 5.88
C LYS A 275 2.66 26.91 5.79
N GLY A 276 1.77 26.67 6.76
CA GLY A 276 0.51 27.40 6.91
C GLY A 276 -0.64 26.94 6.00
N GLU A 277 -0.46 25.89 5.21
CA GLU A 277 -1.50 25.36 4.30
C GLU A 277 -2.27 24.22 4.98
N VAL A 278 -3.06 24.57 6.01
CA VAL A 278 -3.79 23.61 6.85
C VAL A 278 -5.30 23.80 6.71
N SER A 279 -5.96 22.76 6.21
CA SER A 279 -7.41 22.64 6.22
C SER A 279 -7.93 22.36 7.63
N ARG A 280 -9.14 22.85 7.95
CA ARG A 280 -9.78 22.53 9.22
C ARG A 280 -10.08 21.03 9.28
N TYR A 281 -9.66 20.38 10.36
CA TYR A 281 -9.87 18.96 10.59
C TYR A 281 -10.54 18.71 11.94
N ASN A 282 -11.17 17.55 12.11
CA ASN A 282 -11.76 17.16 13.39
C ASN A 282 -10.67 16.96 14.47
N PRO A 283 -10.69 17.72 15.58
CA PRO A 283 -9.68 17.59 16.63
C PRO A 283 -9.62 16.22 17.31
N SER A 284 -10.71 15.42 17.25
CA SER A 284 -10.67 14.06 17.81
C SER A 284 -9.92 13.07 16.91
N GLU A 285 -9.79 13.36 15.61
CA GLU A 285 -9.13 12.50 14.62
C GLU A 285 -7.67 12.92 14.40
N MET A 286 -7.41 14.22 14.28
CA MET A 286 -6.07 14.76 14.07
C MET A 286 -5.20 14.60 15.32
N LYS A 287 -4.12 13.81 15.24
CA LYS A 287 -3.19 13.54 16.34
C LYS A 287 -1.90 14.34 16.22
N LEU A 288 -1.44 14.55 14.99
CA LEU A 288 -0.30 15.40 14.66
C LEU A 288 -0.57 16.08 13.33
N TYR A 289 -0.27 17.37 13.27
CA TYR A 289 -0.02 18.08 12.03
C TYR A 289 1.22 18.96 12.22
N TYR A 290 2.21 18.80 11.35
CA TYR A 290 3.44 19.59 11.35
C TYR A 290 3.77 20.01 9.92
N ASP A 291 3.72 21.31 9.65
CA ASP A 291 3.96 21.94 8.35
C ASP A 291 5.44 22.20 8.04
N GLY A 292 6.32 21.46 8.72
CA GLY A 292 7.75 21.48 8.51
C GLY A 292 8.26 20.18 7.90
N GLN A 293 9.58 20.10 7.83
CA GLN A 293 10.31 19.05 7.12
C GLN A 293 10.78 17.99 8.11
N GLY A 294 10.87 16.75 7.67
CA GLY A 294 11.20 15.64 8.54
C GLY A 294 10.82 14.29 7.96
N PHE A 295 10.79 13.29 8.83
CA PHE A 295 10.57 11.88 8.49
C PHE A 295 9.99 11.13 9.69
N MET A 296 9.68 9.85 9.52
CA MET A 296 9.23 8.99 10.61
C MET A 296 10.09 7.73 10.75
N SER A 297 10.17 7.20 11.97
CA SER A 297 10.67 5.85 12.23
C SER A 297 9.52 4.95 12.66
N VAL A 298 9.62 3.67 12.32
CA VAL A 298 8.68 2.63 12.73
C VAL A 298 9.45 1.48 13.34
N GLN A 299 9.02 1.01 14.52
CA GLN A 299 9.52 -0.21 15.14
C GLN A 299 8.34 -1.16 15.35
N ILE A 300 8.50 -2.41 14.95
CA ILE A 300 7.44 -3.43 14.95
C ILE A 300 7.94 -4.67 15.67
N THR A 301 7.07 -5.27 16.46
CA THR A 301 7.17 -6.64 16.98
C THR A 301 5.86 -7.38 16.66
N GLU A 302 5.77 -8.67 16.97
CA GLU A 302 4.51 -9.41 16.79
C GLU A 302 3.31 -8.77 17.50
N SER A 303 3.54 -8.04 18.60
CA SER A 303 2.48 -7.50 19.45
C SER A 303 2.38 -5.98 19.48
N GLN A 304 3.37 -5.25 18.95
CA GLN A 304 3.42 -3.79 19.10
C GLN A 304 3.96 -3.11 17.84
N VAL A 305 3.40 -1.94 17.53
CA VAL A 305 3.96 -0.98 16.58
C VAL A 305 4.20 0.34 17.31
N ASP A 306 5.39 0.91 17.13
CA ASP A 306 5.78 2.23 17.61
C ASP A 306 6.19 3.11 16.42
N ILE A 307 5.60 4.30 16.33
CA ILE A 307 5.90 5.32 15.32
C ILE A 307 6.38 6.57 16.03
N ALA A 308 7.46 7.16 15.55
CA ALA A 308 7.94 8.47 15.97
C ALA A 308 8.17 9.38 14.77
N PHE A 309 7.78 10.64 14.90
CA PHE A 309 7.96 11.68 13.89
C PHE A 309 9.09 12.62 14.32
N TYR A 310 9.97 12.96 13.38
CA TYR A 310 11.17 13.76 13.64
C TYR A 310 11.20 14.99 12.75
N ASP A 311 11.64 16.13 13.30
CA ASP A 311 11.99 17.31 12.51
C ASP A 311 13.42 17.24 11.96
N ILE A 312 13.83 18.27 11.21
CA ILE A 312 15.18 18.44 10.65
C ILE A 312 16.31 18.55 11.69
N PHE A 313 15.98 18.72 12.97
CA PHE A 313 16.95 18.76 14.06
C PHE A 313 17.02 17.45 14.84
N GLY A 314 16.19 16.46 14.47
CA GLY A 314 16.09 15.18 15.14
C GLY A 314 15.23 15.23 16.41
N ASN A 315 14.48 16.31 16.64
CA ASN A 315 13.54 16.38 17.75
C ASN A 315 12.34 15.48 17.46
N VAL A 316 11.88 14.74 18.47
CA VAL A 316 10.65 13.97 18.35
C VAL A 316 9.46 14.93 18.48
N LEU A 317 8.67 15.02 17.42
CA LEU A 317 7.46 15.85 17.36
C LEU A 317 6.24 15.13 17.93
N HIS A 318 6.16 13.83 17.68
CA HIS A 318 5.03 12.99 18.08
C HIS A 318 5.47 11.54 18.21
N LYS A 319 4.81 10.81 19.10
CA LYS A 319 4.90 9.35 19.18
C LYS A 319 3.52 8.75 19.22
N TRP A 320 3.36 7.65 18.49
CA TRP A 320 2.17 6.83 18.58
C TRP A 320 2.58 5.38 18.71
N ALA A 321 1.91 4.66 19.60
CA ALA A 321 2.13 3.25 19.81
C ALA A 321 0.79 2.54 19.92
N THR A 322 0.72 1.34 19.39
CA THR A 322 -0.42 0.45 19.61
C THR A 322 0.07 -0.97 19.88
N SER A 323 -0.72 -1.71 20.64
CA SER A 323 -0.51 -3.13 20.84
C SER A 323 -1.68 -3.91 20.27
N ASN A 324 -1.37 -4.99 19.56
CA ASN A 324 -2.36 -6.00 19.23
C ASN A 324 -2.63 -6.81 20.50
N GLN A 325 -3.48 -6.29 21.40
CA GLN A 325 -4.10 -7.17 22.37
C GLN A 325 -4.92 -8.19 21.59
N LEU A 326 -4.58 -9.47 21.71
CA LEU A 326 -5.37 -10.59 21.19
C LEU A 326 -6.83 -10.37 21.56
N TYR A 327 -7.64 -9.79 20.66
CA TYR A 327 -9.08 -9.79 20.83
C TYR A 327 -9.50 -11.26 20.81
N PRO A 328 -9.98 -11.84 21.94
CA PRO A 328 -10.51 -13.18 21.87
C PRO A 328 -11.63 -13.15 20.85
N THR A 329 -11.66 -14.17 20.00
CA THR A 329 -12.39 -14.28 18.73
C THR A 329 -13.93 -14.32 18.87
N ILE A 330 -14.50 -13.50 19.76
CA ILE A 330 -15.90 -13.50 20.15
C ILE A 330 -16.76 -12.74 19.12
N HIS A 331 -16.22 -11.72 18.44
CA HIS A 331 -17.00 -10.93 17.48
C HIS A 331 -17.12 -11.53 16.07
N VAL A 332 -16.19 -12.39 15.64
CA VAL A 332 -16.29 -13.07 14.34
C VAL A 332 -17.44 -14.10 14.32
N MET A 333 -17.71 -14.75 15.46
CA MET A 333 -18.83 -15.69 15.59
C MET A 333 -20.21 -15.02 15.52
N GLN A 334 -20.36 -13.80 16.06
CA GLN A 334 -21.66 -13.11 16.08
C GLN A 334 -22.05 -12.56 14.70
N ARG A 335 -21.08 -12.08 13.89
CA ARG A 335 -21.34 -11.64 12.51
C ARG A 335 -21.68 -12.81 11.58
N ARG A 336 -21.07 -13.99 11.74
CA ARG A 336 -21.46 -15.22 10.99
C ARG A 336 -22.86 -15.72 11.36
N ARG A 337 -23.29 -15.59 12.61
CA ARG A 337 -24.67 -15.94 13.04
C ARG A 337 -25.74 -14.99 12.46
N ARG A 338 -25.46 -13.69 12.34
CA ARG A 338 -26.38 -12.73 11.69
C ARG A 338 -26.51 -12.96 10.17
N ARG A 339 -25.42 -13.32 9.46
CA ARG A 339 -25.47 -13.68 8.04
C ARG A 339 -26.23 -14.99 7.75
N ARG A 340 -26.12 -16.00 8.63
CA ARG A 340 -26.93 -17.24 8.50
C ARG A 340 -28.43 -17.00 8.72
N ARG A 341 -28.83 -16.13 9.65
CA ARG A 341 -30.25 -15.78 9.87
C ARG A 341 -30.88 -15.02 8.69
N ARG A 342 -30.13 -14.13 8.02
CA ARG A 342 -30.62 -13.43 6.81
C ARG A 342 -30.75 -14.30 5.57
N ARG A 343 -29.94 -15.37 5.42
CA ARG A 343 -30.06 -16.33 4.30
C ARG A 343 -31.18 -17.37 4.49
N ALA A 344 -31.63 -17.62 5.73
CA ALA A 344 -32.71 -18.54 6.01
C ALA A 344 -34.11 -17.93 5.79
N SER A 345 -34.25 -16.59 5.84
CA SER A 345 -35.56 -15.93 5.68
C SER A 345 -35.97 -15.65 4.24
N THR A 346 -35.15 -16.02 3.24
CA THR A 346 -35.41 -15.75 1.81
C THR A 346 -35.64 -17.01 0.97
N ARG A 347 -35.88 -18.17 1.60
CA ARG A 347 -36.30 -19.39 0.90
C ARG A 347 -37.56 -19.97 1.54
N HIS A 348 -38.71 -19.63 0.95
CA HIS A 348 -39.95 -20.42 0.80
C HIS A 348 -41.21 -19.55 0.96
N ALA A 349 -41.81 -19.22 -0.19
CA ALA A 349 -43.26 -19.09 -0.33
C ALA A 349 -43.62 -19.54 -1.76
N PRO A 350 -44.26 -20.71 -1.96
CA PRO A 350 -44.80 -21.06 -3.27
C PRO A 350 -46.08 -20.26 -3.53
N ALA A 351 -46.20 -19.75 -4.76
CA ALA A 351 -47.38 -19.04 -5.23
C ALA A 351 -48.60 -19.98 -5.30
N LEU A 352 -49.66 -19.63 -4.57
CA LEU A 352 -50.94 -20.31 -4.63
C LEU A 352 -51.85 -19.58 -5.62
N VAL A 353 -52.09 -20.19 -6.78
CA VAL A 353 -53.09 -19.77 -7.77
C VAL A 353 -54.46 -20.25 -7.27
N ILE A 354 -55.33 -19.31 -6.90
CA ILE A 354 -56.73 -19.62 -6.50
C ILE A 354 -57.67 -19.26 -7.66
N PHE A 355 -58.32 -20.29 -8.20
CA PHE A 355 -59.48 -20.17 -9.10
C PHE A 355 -60.71 -19.67 -8.33
N LYS A 356 -61.38 -18.67 -8.89
CA LYS A 356 -62.64 -18.10 -8.41
C LYS A 356 -63.80 -18.94 -8.97
N ILE A 357 -64.60 -19.59 -8.12
CA ILE A 357 -65.94 -20.07 -8.47
C ILE A 357 -66.92 -19.66 -7.37
N ASN A 358 -68.02 -19.06 -7.82
CA ASN A 358 -69.13 -18.50 -7.06
C ASN A 358 -69.90 -19.55 -6.25
N SER A 359 -70.38 -19.18 -5.06
CA SER A 359 -71.76 -19.46 -4.66
C SER A 359 -72.22 -18.50 -3.57
N CYS A 360 -73.35 -17.85 -3.86
CA CYS A 360 -74.19 -17.06 -2.98
C CYS A 360 -75.09 -18.01 -2.18
N GLN A 361 -75.36 -17.76 -0.89
CA GLN A 361 -76.71 -17.78 -0.29
C GLN A 361 -76.75 -17.60 1.25
N ILE A 362 -77.67 -16.70 1.66
CA ILE A 362 -78.54 -16.68 2.87
C ILE A 362 -77.84 -16.28 4.19
N ILE A 363 -77.92 -15.01 4.63
CA ILE A 363 -79.02 -14.29 5.33
C ILE A 363 -79.37 -14.90 6.70
N ASN A 364 -78.98 -14.18 7.75
CA ASN A 364 -79.91 -13.54 8.70
C ASN A 364 -79.39 -12.16 9.08
#